data_AF-A0A6J4NLB5-F1
#
_entry.id   AF-A0A6J4NLB5-F1
#
_cell.length_a   1.000
_cell.length_b   1.000
_cell.length_c   1.000
_cell.angle_alpha   90.00
_cell.angle_beta   90.00
_cell.angle_gamma   90.00
#
_symmetry.space_group_name_H-M   'P 1'
#
loop_
_entity.id
_entity.type
_entity.pdbx_description
1 polymer ?
#
loop_
_entity_poly.entity_id
_entity_poly.type
_entity_poly.pdbx_seq_one_letter_code
_entity_poly.pdbx_strand_id
1 'polypeptide(L)'
;MTRRAAVRAVVLVVLVVTSFVAGRVLGLPDVASLRASVRSAGAAGGLVFVGGYAVLALLPAPKAVLTVLGGALFGWWLGTVLSLIGALVGAVVAFELGRLLGREAVERLLGGRVATVDSLLRDHGLGAVVAVRLVPLVPFTAINYASGLSGVRRRDYLVGSALGMVPGSAAYAAIGAWGAEPWGVFAAAAALVVLVLSGGFLGRRLLSGHEPLGAGATSDIGERRA
;
A
#
# COMPACT_ATOMS: atom_id res chain seq x y z
N MET A 1 18.92 3.71 16.07
CA MET A 1 17.76 4.16 15.27
C MET A 1 17.93 5.64 14.96
N THR A 2 17.84 6.05 13.69
CA THR A 2 18.07 7.45 13.32
C THR A 2 16.91 8.33 13.83
N ARG A 3 17.23 9.49 14.43
CA ARG A 3 16.27 10.47 15.00
C ARG A 3 15.09 10.79 14.06
N ARG A 4 15.32 10.71 12.74
CA ARG A 4 14.33 10.87 11.66
C ARG A 4 13.28 9.75 11.59
N ALA A 5 13.66 8.51 11.91
CA ALA A 5 12.74 7.37 11.95
C ALA A 5 11.79 7.44 13.15
N ALA A 6 12.29 7.89 14.31
CA ALA A 6 11.47 8.11 15.51
C ALA A 6 10.43 9.22 15.29
N VAL A 7 10.85 10.35 14.70
CA VAL A 7 9.93 11.46 14.37
C VAL A 7 8.83 11.02 13.39
N ARG A 8 9.18 10.25 12.34
CA ARG A 8 8.19 9.72 11.39
C ARG A 8 7.19 8.76 12.05
N ALA A 9 7.67 7.90 12.96
CA ALA A 9 6.80 7.00 13.71
C ALA A 9 5.83 7.78 14.62
N VAL A 10 6.32 8.81 15.32
CA VAL A 10 5.48 9.68 16.16
C VAL A 10 4.44 10.43 15.34
N VAL A 11 4.82 11.01 14.19
CA VAL A 11 3.87 11.69 13.29
C VAL A 11 2.80 10.73 12.77
N LEU A 12 3.17 9.49 12.44
CA LEU A 12 2.23 8.46 12.01
C LEU A 12 1.22 8.11 13.13
N VAL A 13 1.72 7.91 14.36
CA VAL A 13 0.88 7.65 15.54
C VAL A 13 -0.07 8.83 15.79
N VAL A 14 0.42 10.07 15.72
CA VAL A 14 -0.39 11.27 15.90
C VAL A 14 -1.48 11.37 14.83
N LEU A 15 -1.17 11.10 13.56
CA LEU A 15 -2.15 11.09 12.47
C LEU A 15 -3.21 9.99 12.62
N VAL A 16 -2.82 8.81 13.08
CA VAL A 16 -3.76 7.71 13.36
C VAL A 16 -4.68 8.08 14.52
N VAL A 17 -4.14 8.65 15.60
CA VAL A 17 -4.90 9.08 16.77
C VAL A 17 -5.84 10.24 16.42
N THR A 18 -5.39 11.25 15.68
CA THR A 18 -6.26 12.37 15.27
C THR A 18 -7.34 11.93 14.29
N SER A 19 -7.05 11.03 13.35
CA SER A 19 -8.07 10.47 12.46
C SER A 19 -9.11 9.64 13.22
N PHE A 20 -8.69 8.88 14.22
CA PHE A 20 -9.57 8.12 15.11
C PHE A 20 -10.45 9.04 15.95
N VAL A 21 -9.89 10.09 16.55
CA VAL A 21 -10.64 11.08 17.34
C VAL A 21 -11.59 11.89 16.45
N ALA A 22 -11.16 12.33 15.27
CA ALA A 22 -12.00 13.04 14.31
C ALA A 22 -13.19 12.21 13.87
N GLY A 23 -13.01 10.90 13.63
CA GLY A 23 -14.11 10.00 13.31
C GLY A 23 -15.17 9.89 14.41
N ARG A 24 -14.76 10.00 15.69
CA ARG A 24 -15.67 10.00 16.83
C ARG A 24 -16.40 11.33 17.01
N VAL A 25 -15.76 12.45 16.67
CA VAL A 25 -16.32 13.80 16.78
C VAL A 25 -17.26 14.12 15.60
N LEU A 26 -16.96 13.62 14.40
CA LEU A 26 -17.77 13.82 13.19
C LEU A 26 -19.03 12.96 13.11
N GLY A 27 -19.32 12.15 14.14
CA GLY A 27 -20.53 11.33 14.18
C GLY A 27 -20.56 10.22 13.12
N LEU A 28 -19.40 9.65 12.77
CA LEU A 28 -19.38 8.51 11.87
C LEU A 28 -20.23 7.37 12.47
N PRO A 29 -21.05 6.70 11.66
CA PRO A 29 -21.88 5.59 12.14
C PRO A 29 -20.99 4.57 12.84
N ASP A 30 -21.45 4.09 14.00
CA ASP A 30 -20.69 3.10 14.76
C ASP A 30 -20.45 1.86 13.90
N VAL A 31 -19.31 1.20 14.12
CA VAL A 31 -18.91 0.00 13.36
C VAL A 31 -19.98 -1.08 13.50
N ALA A 32 -20.67 -1.16 14.64
CA ALA A 32 -21.79 -2.06 14.84
C ALA A 32 -22.99 -1.74 13.94
N SER A 33 -23.35 -0.46 13.79
CA SER A 33 -24.44 0.00 12.91
C SER A 33 -24.11 -0.27 11.44
N LEU A 34 -22.89 0.06 11.01
CA LEU A 34 -22.40 -0.23 9.67
C LEU A 34 -22.39 -1.74 9.38
N ARG A 35 -21.92 -2.55 10.33
CA ARG A 35 -21.94 -4.01 10.22
C ARG A 35 -23.36 -4.55 10.10
N ALA A 36 -24.32 -4.00 10.85
CA ALA A 36 -25.73 -4.39 10.76
C ALA A 36 -26.32 -4.06 9.38
N SER A 37 -26.10 -2.84 8.87
CA SER A 37 -26.55 -2.41 7.54
C SER A 37 -25.95 -3.26 6.41
N VAL A 38 -24.65 -3.58 6.52
CA VAL A 38 -23.95 -4.44 5.54
C VAL A 38 -24.48 -5.87 5.60
N ARG A 39 -24.74 -6.41 6.80
CA ARG A 39 -25.33 -7.76 6.94
C ARG A 39 -26.75 -7.82 6.39
N SER A 40 -27.58 -6.80 6.62
CA SER A 40 -28.92 -6.74 6.05
C SER A 40 -28.92 -6.60 4.53
N ALA A 41 -27.86 -6.02 3.94
CA ALA A 41 -27.70 -5.88 2.50
C ALA A 41 -27.19 -7.16 1.80
N GLY A 42 -26.74 -8.18 2.54
CA GLY A 42 -26.25 -9.44 1.97
C GLY A 42 -25.13 -9.24 0.94
N ALA A 43 -25.27 -9.87 -0.23
CA ALA A 43 -24.28 -9.77 -1.32
C ALA A 43 -24.10 -8.34 -1.85
N ALA A 44 -25.14 -7.50 -1.79
CA ALA A 44 -25.05 -6.10 -2.22
C ALA A 44 -24.10 -5.29 -1.33
N GLY A 45 -24.04 -5.59 -0.02
CA GLY A 45 -23.10 -4.96 0.90
C GLY A 45 -21.64 -5.21 0.52
N GLY A 46 -21.32 -6.43 0.08
CA GLY A 46 -19.99 -6.78 -0.42
C GLY A 46 -19.64 -6.03 -1.72
N LEU A 47 -20.57 -5.92 -2.67
CA LEU A 47 -20.36 -5.20 -3.93
C LEU A 47 -20.14 -3.69 -3.70
N VAL A 48 -20.94 -3.07 -2.84
CA VAL A 48 -20.77 -1.66 -2.47
C VAL A 48 -19.41 -1.43 -1.80
N PHE A 49 -19.00 -2.34 -0.91
CA PHE A 49 -17.67 -2.26 -0.29
C PHE A 49 -16.55 -2.37 -1.33
N VAL A 50 -16.61 -3.34 -2.24
CA VAL A 50 -15.61 -3.51 -3.31
C VAL A 50 -15.55 -2.28 -4.22
N GLY A 51 -16.70 -1.75 -4.63
CA GLY A 51 -16.78 -0.55 -5.46
C GLY A 51 -16.22 0.69 -4.74
N GLY A 52 -16.64 0.92 -3.50
CA GLY A 52 -16.13 2.01 -2.67
C GLY A 52 -14.63 1.90 -2.41
N TYR A 53 -14.12 0.69 -2.13
CA TYR A 53 -12.69 0.42 -2.01
C TYR A 53 -11.96 0.80 -3.29
N ALA A 54 -12.44 0.32 -4.45
CA ALA A 54 -11.81 0.57 -5.73
C ALA A 54 -11.73 2.06 -6.06
N VAL A 55 -12.80 2.82 -5.79
CA VAL A 55 -12.83 4.28 -5.97
C VAL A 55 -11.85 4.98 -5.01
N LEU A 56 -11.87 4.63 -3.73
CA LEU A 56 -10.97 5.22 -2.74
C LEU A 56 -9.50 4.86 -3.01
N ALA A 57 -9.23 3.71 -3.62
CA ALA A 57 -7.90 3.31 -4.07
C ALA A 57 -7.34 4.19 -5.22
N LEU A 58 -8.19 4.93 -5.93
CA LEU A 58 -7.76 5.93 -6.94
C LEU A 58 -7.27 7.22 -6.28
N LEU A 59 -7.71 7.48 -5.04
CA LEU A 59 -7.33 8.63 -4.24
C LEU A 59 -6.08 8.30 -3.39
N PRO A 60 -5.36 9.28 -2.85
CA PRO A 60 -4.28 9.06 -1.87
C PRO A 60 -4.82 8.62 -0.51
N ALA A 61 -5.69 7.60 -0.49
CA ALA A 61 -6.31 7.04 0.69
C ALA A 61 -5.41 5.95 1.33
N PRO A 62 -5.41 5.82 2.67
CA PRO A 62 -4.67 4.75 3.32
C PRO A 62 -5.34 3.39 3.08
N LYS A 63 -4.78 2.57 2.18
CA LYS A 63 -5.21 1.18 1.90
C LYS A 63 -5.48 0.37 3.17
N ALA A 64 -4.61 0.53 4.17
CA ALA A 64 -4.69 -0.18 5.44
C ALA A 64 -6.04 0.05 6.14
N VAL A 65 -6.53 1.29 6.18
CA VAL A 65 -7.81 1.64 6.83
C VAL A 65 -8.97 0.93 6.15
N LEU A 66 -8.99 0.90 4.82
CA LEU A 66 -10.05 0.21 4.05
C LEU A 66 -10.03 -1.30 4.29
N THR A 67 -8.84 -1.91 4.37
CA THR A 67 -8.73 -3.34 4.62
C THR A 67 -9.07 -3.72 6.06
N VAL A 68 -8.71 -2.89 7.05
CA VAL A 68 -9.14 -3.05 8.44
C VAL A 68 -10.67 -2.93 8.53
N LEU A 69 -11.26 -1.95 7.85
CA LEU A 69 -12.72 -1.82 7.77
C LEU A 69 -13.36 -3.09 7.15
N GLY A 70 -12.78 -3.62 6.08
CA GLY A 70 -13.25 -4.88 5.49
C GLY A 70 -13.23 -6.05 6.48
N GLY A 71 -12.14 -6.20 7.25
CA GLY A 71 -12.05 -7.19 8.31
C GLY A 71 -13.09 -6.98 9.42
N ALA A 72 -13.33 -5.74 9.81
CA ALA A 72 -14.33 -5.39 10.82
C ALA A 72 -15.77 -5.67 10.34
N LEU A 73 -16.09 -5.41 9.08
CA LEU A 73 -17.45 -5.57 8.55
C LEU A 73 -17.77 -7.03 8.19
N PHE A 74 -16.83 -7.74 7.57
CA PHE A 74 -17.06 -9.04 6.94
C PHE A 74 -16.33 -10.21 7.63
N GLY A 75 -15.55 -9.93 8.68
CA GLY A 75 -14.67 -10.92 9.32
C GLY A 75 -13.37 -11.13 8.56
N TRP A 76 -12.47 -11.94 9.11
CA TRP A 76 -11.11 -12.07 8.58
C TRP A 76 -11.08 -12.63 7.15
N TRP A 77 -11.75 -13.76 6.90
CA TRP A 77 -11.68 -14.44 5.61
C TRP A 77 -12.34 -13.62 4.50
N LEU A 78 -13.62 -13.30 4.65
CA LEU A 78 -14.38 -12.57 3.63
C LEU A 78 -13.89 -11.12 3.51
N GLY A 79 -13.50 -10.47 4.62
CA GLY A 79 -12.89 -9.14 4.61
C GLY A 79 -11.56 -9.10 3.86
N THR A 80 -10.73 -10.14 3.97
CA THR A 80 -9.49 -10.27 3.18
C THR A 80 -9.80 -10.38 1.69
N VAL A 81 -10.71 -11.30 1.30
CA VAL A 81 -11.06 -11.55 -0.10
C VAL A 81 -11.69 -10.30 -0.74
N LEU A 82 -12.70 -9.71 -0.11
CA LEU A 82 -13.37 -8.51 -0.64
C LEU A 82 -12.41 -7.31 -0.72
N SER A 83 -11.53 -7.15 0.28
CA SER A 83 -10.50 -6.10 0.23
C SER A 83 -9.49 -6.31 -0.87
N LEU A 84 -9.09 -7.57 -1.15
CA LEU A 84 -8.20 -7.90 -2.24
C LEU A 84 -8.84 -7.59 -3.59
N ILE A 85 -10.11 -7.96 -3.78
CA ILE A 85 -10.84 -7.67 -5.02
C ILE A 85 -10.94 -6.16 -5.22
N GLY A 86 -11.40 -5.42 -4.22
CA GLY A 86 -11.51 -3.95 -4.29
C GLY A 86 -10.15 -3.27 -4.55
N ALA A 87 -9.10 -3.71 -3.84
CA ALA A 87 -7.75 -3.20 -4.03
C ALA A 87 -7.21 -3.51 -5.43
N LEU A 88 -7.45 -4.70 -5.95
CA LEU A 88 -6.96 -5.12 -7.27
C LEU A 88 -7.67 -4.36 -8.38
N VAL A 89 -9.00 -4.20 -8.30
CA VAL A 89 -9.78 -3.39 -9.25
C VAL A 89 -9.28 -1.95 -9.25
N GLY A 90 -9.19 -1.31 -8.08
CA GLY A 90 -8.69 0.07 -7.96
C GLY A 90 -7.24 0.19 -8.45
N ALA A 91 -6.39 -0.79 -8.17
CA ALA A 91 -5.00 -0.81 -8.63
C ALA A 91 -4.88 -0.91 -10.15
N VAL A 92 -5.70 -1.74 -10.80
CA VAL A 92 -5.73 -1.89 -12.28
C VAL A 92 -6.26 -0.62 -12.93
N VAL A 93 -7.32 -0.02 -12.39
CA VAL A 93 -7.87 1.23 -12.92
C VAL A 93 -6.84 2.36 -12.79
N ALA A 94 -6.23 2.56 -11.62
CA ALA A 94 -5.19 3.57 -11.43
C ALA A 94 -3.96 3.33 -12.33
N PHE A 95 -3.61 2.07 -12.60
CA PHE A 95 -2.53 1.72 -13.52
C PHE A 95 -2.86 2.11 -14.97
N GLU A 96 -4.05 1.78 -15.47
CA GLU A 96 -4.45 2.18 -16.82
C GLU A 96 -4.62 3.70 -16.91
N LEU A 97 -5.15 4.37 -15.88
CA LEU A 97 -5.18 5.83 -15.82
C LEU A 97 -3.77 6.43 -15.87
N GLY A 98 -2.81 5.87 -15.14
CA GLY A 98 -1.41 6.31 -15.22
C GLY A 98 -0.87 6.22 -16.65
N ARG A 99 -1.14 5.11 -17.33
CA ARG A 99 -0.74 4.89 -18.73
C ARG A 99 -1.41 5.86 -19.71
N LEU A 100 -2.69 6.20 -19.48
CA LEU A 100 -3.46 7.10 -20.34
C LEU A 100 -3.12 8.58 -20.11
N LEU A 101 -2.94 9.00 -18.85
CA LEU A 101 -2.69 10.39 -18.48
C LEU A 101 -1.25 10.83 -18.75
N GLY A 102 -0.31 9.89 -18.80
CA GLY A 102 1.09 10.18 -19.07
C GLY A 102 1.85 10.77 -17.88
N ARG A 103 3.16 10.94 -18.08
CA ARG A 103 4.12 11.22 -16.99
C ARG A 103 3.85 12.54 -16.27
N GLU A 104 3.57 13.61 -17.02
CA GLU A 104 3.39 14.96 -16.46
C GLU A 104 2.21 15.03 -15.47
N ALA A 105 1.06 14.44 -15.82
CA ALA A 105 -0.12 14.44 -14.97
C ALA A 105 0.09 13.62 -13.68
N VAL A 106 0.71 12.46 -13.81
CA VAL A 106 1.00 11.57 -12.67
C VAL A 106 2.09 12.17 -11.77
N GLU A 107 3.11 12.85 -12.31
CA GLU A 107 4.12 13.54 -11.51
C GLU A 107 3.53 14.68 -10.68
N ARG A 108 2.58 15.44 -11.25
CA ARG A 108 1.81 16.46 -10.51
C ARG A 108 0.97 15.83 -9.39
N LEU A 109 0.33 14.69 -9.65
CA LEU A 109 -0.49 13.99 -8.66
C LEU A 109 0.35 13.39 -7.52
N LEU A 110 1.53 12.85 -7.83
CA LEU A 110 2.33 12.06 -6.89
C LEU A 110 3.47 12.84 -6.22
N GLY A 111 3.76 14.07 -6.67
CA GLY A 111 4.75 14.95 -6.08
C GLY A 111 6.17 14.36 -6.10
N GLY A 112 6.63 13.90 -7.27
CA GLY A 112 8.00 13.40 -7.47
C GLY A 112 8.26 11.94 -7.08
N ARG A 113 7.24 11.20 -6.64
CA ARG A 113 7.38 9.77 -6.26
C ARG A 113 7.49 8.82 -7.46
N VAL A 114 7.28 9.30 -8.68
CA VAL A 114 7.37 8.50 -9.91
C VAL A 114 8.78 7.92 -10.07
N ALA A 115 9.83 8.74 -9.91
CA ALA A 115 11.22 8.28 -10.00
C ALA A 115 11.56 7.19 -8.97
N THR A 116 10.99 7.28 -7.76
CA THR A 116 11.14 6.24 -6.73
C THR A 116 10.51 4.92 -7.20
N VAL A 117 9.29 4.96 -7.74
CA VAL A 117 8.62 3.74 -8.23
C VAL A 117 9.35 3.16 -9.45
N ASP A 118 9.78 3.98 -10.41
CA ASP A 118 10.57 3.53 -11.56
C ASP A 118 11.85 2.81 -11.10
N SER A 119 12.54 3.35 -10.07
CA SER A 119 13.74 2.71 -9.53
C SER A 119 13.47 1.34 -8.88
N LEU A 120 12.28 1.14 -8.32
CA LEU A 120 11.85 -0.12 -7.71
C LEU A 120 11.30 -1.12 -8.74
N LEU A 121 10.93 -0.64 -9.92
CA LEU A 121 10.35 -1.43 -11.02
C LEU A 121 11.29 -1.56 -12.23
N ARG A 122 12.60 -1.31 -12.09
CA ARG A 122 13.58 -1.32 -13.20
C ARG A 122 13.52 -2.56 -14.10
N ASP A 123 13.30 -3.74 -13.54
CA ASP A 123 13.24 -4.99 -14.31
C ASP A 123 11.87 -5.23 -14.95
N HIS A 124 10.89 -4.37 -14.66
CA HIS A 124 9.53 -4.34 -15.23
C HIS A 124 8.74 -5.66 -15.19
N GLY A 125 9.20 -6.65 -14.41
CA GLY A 125 8.63 -7.99 -14.36
C GLY A 125 7.74 -8.25 -13.15
N LEU A 126 7.06 -9.41 -13.18
CA LEU A 126 6.18 -9.88 -12.11
C LEU A 126 6.86 -9.84 -10.74
N GLY A 127 8.13 -10.28 -10.65
CA GLY A 127 8.89 -10.27 -9.41
C GLY A 127 9.09 -8.87 -8.83
N ALA A 128 9.32 -7.87 -9.67
CA ALA A 128 9.45 -6.48 -9.24
C ALA A 128 8.12 -5.94 -8.69
N VAL A 129 7.00 -6.27 -9.34
CA VAL A 129 5.65 -5.91 -8.86
C VAL A 129 5.34 -6.58 -7.52
N VAL A 130 5.64 -7.88 -7.36
CA VAL A 130 5.43 -8.56 -6.08
C VAL A 130 6.30 -7.93 -4.99
N ALA A 131 7.58 -7.67 -5.28
CA ALA A 131 8.51 -7.07 -4.33
C ALA A 131 8.04 -5.69 -3.86
N VAL A 132 7.67 -4.79 -4.79
CA VAL A 132 7.23 -3.43 -4.41
C VAL A 132 5.95 -3.44 -3.58
N ARG A 133 5.09 -4.46 -3.74
CA ARG A 133 3.85 -4.61 -2.95
C ARG A 133 4.09 -5.12 -1.53
N LEU A 134 5.09 -5.97 -1.35
CA LEU A 134 5.49 -6.49 -0.05
C LEU A 134 6.28 -5.47 0.77
N VAL A 135 6.88 -4.49 0.10
CA VAL A 135 7.73 -3.48 0.72
C VAL A 135 6.93 -2.18 0.96
N PRO A 136 6.61 -1.81 2.21
CA PRO A 136 5.77 -0.65 2.52
C PRO A 136 6.53 0.69 2.44
N LEU A 137 7.34 0.90 1.40
CA LEU A 137 8.13 2.12 1.21
C LEU A 137 7.37 3.23 0.46
N VAL A 138 6.44 2.84 -0.42
CA VAL A 138 5.75 3.77 -1.31
C VAL A 138 4.24 3.68 -1.09
N PRO A 139 3.52 4.82 -1.06
CA PRO A 139 2.06 4.81 -0.97
C PRO A 139 1.40 3.97 -2.07
N PHE A 140 0.32 3.28 -1.73
CA PHE A 140 -0.41 2.37 -2.62
C PHE A 140 -0.78 3.03 -3.96
N THR A 141 -1.37 4.22 -3.89
CA THR A 141 -1.78 5.03 -5.05
C THR A 141 -0.58 5.38 -5.93
N ALA A 142 0.56 5.74 -5.34
CA ALA A 142 1.77 6.07 -6.08
C ALA A 142 2.33 4.85 -6.83
N ILE A 143 2.36 3.67 -6.18
CA ILE A 143 2.73 2.41 -6.85
C ILE A 143 1.81 2.16 -8.05
N ASN A 144 0.50 2.37 -7.91
CA ASN A 144 -0.45 2.04 -8.97
C ASN A 144 -0.28 2.93 -10.20
N TYR A 145 -0.34 4.25 -10.03
CA TYR A 145 -0.24 5.19 -11.15
C TYR A 145 1.14 5.17 -11.80
N ALA A 146 2.22 5.14 -11.00
CA ALA A 146 3.57 5.14 -11.55
C ALA A 146 3.92 3.80 -12.23
N SER A 147 3.40 2.66 -11.75
CA SER A 147 3.49 1.39 -12.49
C SER A 147 2.91 1.51 -13.91
N GLY A 148 1.86 2.31 -14.10
CA GLY A 148 1.24 2.54 -15.41
C GLY A 148 2.15 3.26 -16.42
N LEU A 149 3.07 4.09 -15.92
CA LEU A 149 4.08 4.81 -16.70
C LEU A 149 5.33 3.97 -16.99
N SER A 150 5.53 2.90 -16.22
CA SER A 150 6.67 2.00 -16.39
C SER A 150 6.48 1.04 -17.56
N GLY A 151 7.56 0.36 -17.94
CA GLY A 151 7.52 -0.74 -18.92
C GLY A 151 6.80 -2.02 -18.46
N VAL A 152 6.16 -2.03 -17.28
CA VAL A 152 5.50 -3.24 -16.74
C VAL A 152 4.32 -3.67 -17.61
N ARG A 153 4.28 -4.97 -17.94
CA ARG A 153 3.16 -5.58 -18.68
C ARG A 153 1.90 -5.64 -17.81
N ARG A 154 0.73 -5.45 -18.42
CA ARG A 154 -0.59 -5.52 -17.72
C ARG A 154 -0.74 -6.81 -16.90
N ARG A 155 -0.36 -7.94 -17.49
CA ARG A 155 -0.42 -9.26 -16.85
C ARG A 155 0.46 -9.33 -15.61
N ASP A 156 1.71 -8.86 -15.71
CA ASP A 156 2.68 -8.91 -14.62
C ASP A 156 2.25 -7.99 -13.47
N TYR A 157 1.68 -6.83 -13.81
CA TYR A 157 1.08 -5.94 -12.82
C TYR A 157 -0.11 -6.57 -12.10
N LEU A 158 -1.05 -7.17 -12.85
CA LEU A 158 -2.25 -7.81 -12.30
C LEU A 158 -1.88 -8.97 -11.37
N VAL A 159 -1.09 -9.94 -11.87
CA VAL A 159 -0.72 -11.13 -11.11
C VAL A 159 0.20 -10.77 -9.96
N GLY A 160 1.21 -9.92 -10.19
CA GLY A 160 2.13 -9.50 -9.15
C GLY A 160 1.43 -8.72 -8.03
N SER A 161 0.44 -7.89 -8.38
CA SER A 161 -0.39 -7.18 -7.39
C SER A 161 -1.30 -8.13 -6.63
N ALA A 162 -1.96 -9.07 -7.30
CA ALA A 162 -2.80 -10.06 -6.64
C ALA A 162 -2.01 -10.88 -5.62
N LEU A 163 -0.82 -11.36 -5.98
CA LEU A 163 0.04 -12.14 -5.08
C LEU A 163 0.66 -11.26 -3.97
N GLY A 164 1.25 -10.12 -4.33
CA GLY A 164 1.97 -9.27 -3.39
C GLY A 164 1.08 -8.60 -2.35
N MET A 165 -0.22 -8.41 -2.63
CA MET A 165 -1.16 -7.81 -1.68
C MET A 165 -1.74 -8.81 -0.67
N VAL A 166 -1.68 -10.12 -0.91
CA VAL A 166 -2.33 -11.14 -0.05
C VAL A 166 -1.82 -11.09 1.39
N PRO A 167 -0.50 -11.14 1.68
CA PRO A 167 -0.03 -11.21 3.06
C PRO A 167 -0.41 -9.96 3.85
N GLY A 168 -0.20 -8.78 3.26
CA GLY A 168 -0.56 -7.51 3.89
C GLY A 168 -2.07 -7.38 4.10
N SER A 169 -2.89 -7.82 3.14
CA SER A 169 -4.34 -7.70 3.25
C SER A 169 -4.92 -8.64 4.30
N ALA A 170 -4.42 -9.87 4.39
CA ALA A 170 -4.79 -10.81 5.44
C ALA A 170 -4.41 -10.29 6.84
N ALA A 171 -3.22 -9.70 6.96
CA ALA A 171 -2.77 -9.09 8.22
C ALA A 171 -3.68 -7.93 8.64
N TYR A 172 -3.92 -6.95 7.75
CA TYR A 172 -4.79 -5.80 8.07
C TYR A 172 -6.25 -6.21 8.34
N ALA A 173 -6.79 -7.18 7.59
CA ALA A 173 -8.14 -7.67 7.83
C ALA A 173 -8.24 -8.40 9.18
N ALA A 174 -7.18 -9.08 9.62
CA ALA A 174 -7.15 -9.70 10.96
C ALA A 174 -7.24 -8.66 12.06
N ILE A 175 -6.56 -7.51 11.91
CA ILE A 175 -6.69 -6.37 12.84
C ILE A 175 -8.14 -5.91 12.94
N GLY A 176 -8.81 -5.77 11.79
CA GLY A 176 -10.22 -5.36 11.76
C GLY A 176 -11.16 -6.39 12.39
N ALA A 177 -10.92 -7.67 12.14
CA ALA A 177 -11.77 -8.76 12.59
C ALA A 177 -11.62 -9.03 14.10
N TRP A 178 -10.39 -8.95 14.62
CA TRP A 178 -10.05 -9.39 15.99
C TRP A 178 -9.53 -8.27 16.89
N GLY A 179 -9.38 -7.04 16.40
CA GLY A 179 -8.77 -5.93 17.15
C GLY A 179 -9.53 -5.50 18.40
N ALA A 180 -10.77 -5.96 18.59
CA ALA A 180 -11.52 -5.78 19.83
C ALA A 180 -11.14 -6.79 20.94
N GLU A 181 -10.41 -7.86 20.59
CA GLU A 181 -9.92 -8.82 21.57
C GLU A 181 -8.59 -8.36 22.19
N PRO A 182 -8.35 -8.63 23.49
CA PRO A 182 -7.16 -8.16 24.20
C PRO A 182 -5.83 -8.55 23.54
N TRP A 183 -5.78 -9.69 22.86
CA TRP A 183 -4.58 -10.18 22.15
C TRP A 183 -4.50 -9.72 20.69
N GLY A 184 -5.63 -9.33 20.08
CA GLY A 184 -5.73 -9.01 18.65
C GLY A 184 -4.89 -7.81 18.24
N VAL A 185 -4.78 -6.80 19.12
CA VAL A 185 -3.94 -5.61 18.90
C VAL A 185 -2.45 -5.96 18.92
N PHE A 186 -2.03 -6.90 19.78
CA PHE A 186 -0.64 -7.35 19.86
C PHE A 186 -0.27 -8.24 18.67
N ALA A 187 -1.17 -9.15 18.24
CA ALA A 187 -0.98 -9.96 17.03
C ALA A 187 -0.94 -9.10 15.76
N ALA A 188 -1.80 -8.08 15.68
CA ALA A 188 -1.81 -7.07 14.63
C ALA A 188 -0.50 -6.28 14.56
N ALA A 189 -0.03 -5.78 15.71
CA ALA A 189 1.22 -5.05 15.81
C ALA A 189 2.42 -5.95 15.45
N ALA A 190 2.41 -7.20 15.90
CA ALA A 190 3.44 -8.19 15.54
C ALA A 190 3.44 -8.50 14.05
N ALA A 191 2.27 -8.71 13.43
CA ALA A 191 2.15 -8.95 11.99
C ALA A 191 2.61 -7.73 11.16
N LEU A 192 2.31 -6.52 11.62
CA LEU A 192 2.77 -5.28 10.99
C LEU A 192 4.29 -5.13 11.10
N VAL A 193 4.85 -5.41 12.28
CA VAL A 193 6.29 -5.41 12.51
C VAL A 193 6.97 -6.46 11.64
N VAL A 194 6.44 -7.69 11.58
CA VAL A 194 6.94 -8.75 10.70
C VAL A 194 6.85 -8.30 9.25
N LEU A 195 5.73 -7.77 8.76
CA LEU A 195 5.60 -7.28 7.38
C LEU A 195 6.62 -6.18 7.05
N VAL A 196 6.84 -5.23 7.97
CA VAL A 196 7.83 -4.15 7.81
C VAL A 196 9.25 -4.70 7.83
N LEU A 197 9.57 -5.64 8.72
CA LEU A 197 10.88 -6.27 8.83
C LEU A 197 11.17 -7.20 7.65
N SER A 198 10.19 -8.00 7.23
CA SER A 198 10.24 -8.88 6.07
C SER A 198 10.34 -8.07 4.78
N GLY A 199 9.56 -7.01 4.62
CA GLY A 199 9.67 -6.09 3.48
C GLY A 199 11.01 -5.37 3.48
N GLY A 200 11.49 -4.91 4.64
CA GLY A 200 12.81 -4.31 4.78
C GLY A 200 13.95 -5.29 4.46
N PHE A 201 13.88 -6.52 4.92
CA PHE A 201 14.86 -7.58 4.70
C PHE A 201 14.86 -8.09 3.27
N LEU A 202 13.68 -8.35 2.70
CA LEU A 202 13.51 -8.84 1.33
C LEU A 202 13.84 -7.73 0.32
N GLY A 203 13.42 -6.49 0.59
CA GLY A 203 13.84 -5.32 -0.16
C GLY A 203 15.36 -5.12 -0.12
N ARG A 204 15.99 -5.29 1.06
CA ARG A 204 17.46 -5.29 1.19
C ARG A 204 18.15 -6.52 0.62
N ARG A 205 17.45 -7.57 0.20
CA ARG A 205 18.08 -8.70 -0.52
C ARG A 205 17.88 -8.60 -2.01
N LEU A 206 16.72 -8.13 -2.45
CA LEU A 206 16.37 -8.00 -3.87
C LEU A 206 16.96 -6.72 -4.49
N LEU A 207 17.02 -5.61 -3.76
CA LEU A 207 17.57 -4.33 -4.27
C LEU A 207 19.09 -4.20 -4.06
N SER A 208 19.70 -5.14 -3.35
CA SER A 208 21.07 -5.07 -2.88
C SER A 208 22.10 -5.70 -3.82
N GLY A 209 21.64 -6.22 -4.96
CA GLY A 209 22.48 -6.53 -6.12
C GLY A 209 22.76 -5.31 -7.02
N HIS A 210 22.29 -4.12 -6.65
CA HIS A 210 22.39 -2.92 -7.49
C HIS A 210 23.17 -1.84 -6.75
N GLU A 211 24.46 -1.72 -7.09
CA GLU A 211 25.29 -0.59 -6.65
C GLU A 211 24.57 0.74 -6.89
N PRO A 212 24.68 1.71 -5.96
CA PRO A 212 24.35 3.08 -6.26
C PRO A 212 25.39 3.61 -7.26
N LEU A 213 25.00 3.64 -8.55
CA LEU A 213 25.72 4.38 -9.59
C LEU A 213 25.81 5.86 -9.16
N GLY A 214 26.99 6.25 -8.70
CA GLY A 214 27.26 7.62 -8.26
C GLY A 214 28.52 7.86 -7.42
N ALA A 215 29.36 6.84 -7.15
CA ALA A 215 30.57 7.02 -6.34
C ALA A 215 31.91 6.81 -7.10
N GLY A 216 31.89 6.57 -8.41
CA GLY A 216 33.10 6.24 -9.18
C GLY A 216 33.52 7.21 -10.29
N ALA A 217 32.78 8.29 -10.55
CA ALA A 217 33.00 9.15 -11.72
C ALA A 217 33.57 10.55 -11.42
N THR A 218 34.07 10.80 -10.21
CA THR A 218 34.64 12.10 -9.84
C THR A 218 36.11 12.07 -9.40
N SER A 219 36.79 10.92 -9.44
CA SER A 219 38.22 10.85 -9.08
C SER A 219 39.20 10.87 -10.25
N ASP A 220 38.75 10.87 -11.52
CA ASP A 220 39.65 10.73 -12.69
C ASP A 220 39.81 12.01 -13.55
N ILE A 221 39.35 13.17 -13.07
CA ILE A 221 39.50 14.45 -13.80
C ILE A 221 40.62 15.33 -13.19
N GLY A 222 41.22 14.91 -12.06
CA GLY A 222 42.18 15.73 -11.30
C GLY A 222 43.67 15.54 -11.61
N GLU A 223 44.11 14.41 -12.17
CA GLU A 223 45.55 14.05 -12.17
C GLU A 223 46.28 14.16 -13.52
N ARG A 224 45.67 14.73 -14.57
CA ARG A 224 46.37 14.97 -15.86
C ARG A 224 46.83 16.41 -16.10
N ARG A 225 46.88 17.25 -15.06
CA ARG A 225 47.48 18.59 -15.13
C ARG A 225 48.18 18.97 -13.83
N ALA A 226 49.38 18.45 -13.60
CA ALA A 226 50.45 19.10 -12.84
C ALA A 226 51.78 18.40 -13.19
#